data_AF-A0A1C4CUV2-F1
#
_entry.id   AF-A0A1C4CUV2-F1
#
_cell.length_a   1.000
_cell.length_b   1.000
_cell.length_c   1.000
_cell.angle_alpha   90.00
_cell.angle_beta   90.00
_cell.angle_gamma   90.00
#
_symmetry.space_group_name_H-M   'P 1'
#
loop_
_entity.id
_entity.type
_entity.pdbx_description
1 polymer ?
#
loop_
_entity_poly.entity_id
_entity_poly.type
_entity_poly.pdbx_seq_one_letter_code
_entity_poly.pdbx_strand_id
1 'polypeptide(L)'
;MYAIIATFDRVFTNKIIELQNEITNIIGTNQLAGVEPHITLADYNEVDVNLYTKKLEEFVAVQENMAAINFPSVGVFPTNGTIFLAPTITDELLKLFMII
;
A
#
# COMPACT_ATOMS: atom_id res chain seq x y z
N MET A 1 -14.33 -3.85 9.19
CA MET A 1 -13.56 -3.48 7.98
C MET A 1 -12.16 -4.04 8.13
N TYR A 2 -11.75 -4.85 7.16
CA TYR A 2 -10.43 -5.44 7.04
C TYR A 2 -9.81 -4.95 5.74
N ALA A 3 -8.48 -4.82 5.71
CA ALA A 3 -7.75 -4.50 4.50
C ALA A 3 -6.59 -5.48 4.33
N ILE A 4 -6.35 -5.90 3.10
CA ILE A 4 -5.12 -6.59 2.71
C ILE A 4 -4.19 -5.54 2.13
N ILE A 5 -2.98 -5.47 2.67
CA ILE A 5 -2.00 -4.47 2.29
C ILE A 5 -0.70 -5.14 1.85
N ALA A 6 -0.02 -4.53 0.88
CA ALA A 6 1.38 -4.80 0.60
C ALA A 6 2.23 -3.74 1.29
N THR A 7 3.18 -4.18 2.11
CA THR A 7 4.17 -3.30 2.74
C THR A 7 5.41 -3.18 1.86
N PHE A 8 6.17 -2.10 2.07
CA PHE A 8 7.44 -1.89 1.37
C PHE A 8 8.61 -2.44 2.18
N ASP A 9 9.76 -2.60 1.52
CA ASP A 9 11.00 -2.80 2.25
C ASP A 9 11.32 -1.58 3.14
N ARG A 10 12.16 -1.81 4.14
CA ARG A 10 12.52 -0.80 5.13
C ARG A 10 13.15 0.45 4.50
N VAL A 11 13.90 0.31 3.42
CA VAL A 11 14.60 1.43 2.78
C VAL A 11 13.59 2.36 2.12
N PHE A 12 12.64 1.80 1.37
CA PHE A 12 11.60 2.59 0.71
C PHE A 12 10.60 3.17 1.71
N THR A 13 10.20 2.40 2.73
CA THR A 13 9.35 2.88 3.83
C THR A 13 9.93 4.13 4.49
N ASN A 14 11.22 4.12 4.84
CA ASN A 14 11.85 5.27 5.48
C ASN A 14 11.83 6.51 4.58
N LYS A 15 12.08 6.35 3.27
CA LYS A 15 12.01 7.46 2.30
C LYS A 15 10.61 8.07 2.23
N ILE A 16 9.56 7.25 2.27
CA ILE A 16 8.18 7.76 2.27
C ILE A 16 7.90 8.53 3.55
N ILE A 17 8.33 8.01 4.71
CA ILE A 17 8.16 8.69 6.01
C ILE A 17 8.88 10.03 6.03
N GLU A 18 10.10 10.11 5.49
CA GLU A 18 10.84 11.37 5.33
C GLU A 18 10.06 12.39 4.49
N LEU A 19 9.58 11.99 3.30
CA LEU A 19 8.75 12.85 2.44
C LEU A 19 7.47 13.32 3.13
N GLN A 20 6.79 12.42 3.86
CA GLN A 20 5.61 12.78 4.64
C GLN A 20 5.96 13.84 5.69
N ASN A 21 7.07 13.68 6.41
CA ASN A 21 7.51 14.66 7.42
C ASN A 21 7.85 16.02 6.78
N GLU A 22 8.51 16.04 5.63
CA GLU A 22 8.78 17.28 4.88
C GLU A 22 7.49 18.00 4.49
N ILE A 23 6.51 17.28 3.95
CA ILE A 23 5.20 17.84 3.60
C ILE A 23 4.47 18.33 4.86
N THR A 24 4.51 17.54 5.94
CA THR A 24 3.88 17.87 7.23
C THR A 24 4.42 19.20 7.78
N ASN A 25 5.73 19.43 7.68
CA ASN A 25 6.36 20.66 8.13
C ASN A 25 5.88 21.89 7.36
N ILE A 26 5.41 21.71 6.11
CA ILE A 26 4.88 22.78 5.27
C ILE A 26 3.39 23.03 5.58
N ILE A 27 2.59 21.97 5.70
CA ILE A 27 1.12 22.08 5.82
C ILE A 27 0.61 22.06 7.28
N GLY A 28 1.49 21.80 8.25
CA GLY A 28 1.22 21.84 9.69
C GLY A 28 0.40 20.66 10.24
N THR A 29 0.00 19.70 9.41
CA THR A 29 -0.78 18.53 9.83
C THR A 29 -0.39 17.28 9.04
N ASN A 30 -0.55 16.10 9.64
CA ASN A 30 -0.41 14.82 8.96
C ASN A 30 -1.40 13.82 9.54
N GLN A 31 -2.48 13.59 8.81
CA GLN A 31 -3.50 12.62 9.20
C GLN A 31 -3.01 11.17 9.12
N LEU A 32 -1.87 10.93 8.46
CA LEU A 32 -1.25 9.61 8.30
C LEU A 32 -0.05 9.41 9.24
N ALA A 33 0.18 10.30 10.20
CA ALA A 33 1.25 10.15 11.17
C ALA A 33 1.11 8.82 11.93
N GLY A 34 2.15 7.99 11.87
CA GLY A 34 2.16 6.66 12.49
C GLY A 34 1.50 5.54 11.68
N VAL A 35 0.93 5.84 10.50
CA VAL A 35 0.48 4.81 9.55
C VAL A 35 1.68 4.34 8.74
N GLU A 36 1.95 3.05 8.77
CA GLU A 36 3.00 2.46 7.95
C GLU A 36 2.67 2.63 6.46
N PRO A 37 3.57 3.17 5.61
CA PRO A 37 3.36 3.26 4.18
C PRO A 37 3.05 1.89 3.55
N HIS A 38 1.96 1.82 2.79
CA HIS A 38 1.50 0.58 2.17
C HIS A 38 0.70 0.82 0.89
N ILE A 39 0.50 -0.25 0.12
CA ILE A 39 -0.49 -0.32 -0.96
C ILE A 39 -1.69 -1.11 -0.43
N THR A 40 -2.89 -0.55 -0.49
CA THR A 40 -4.11 -1.33 -0.23
C THR A 40 -4.40 -2.19 -1.44
N LEU A 41 -4.47 -3.52 -1.26
CA LEU A 41 -4.76 -4.50 -2.32
C LEU A 41 -6.24 -4.85 -2.38
N ALA A 42 -6.91 -4.92 -1.23
CA ALA A 42 -8.34 -5.20 -1.13
C ALA A 42 -8.89 -4.72 0.21
N ASP A 43 -10.17 -4.33 0.23
CA ASP A 43 -10.93 -3.98 1.42
C ASP A 43 -12.18 -4.85 1.57
N TYR A 44 -12.45 -5.29 2.79
CA TYR A 44 -13.55 -6.20 3.12
C TYR A 44 -14.36 -5.66 4.29
N ASN A 45 -15.67 -5.65 4.18
CA ASN A 45 -16.54 -5.27 5.30
C ASN A 45 -16.49 -6.31 6.42
N GLU A 46 -16.58 -7.59 6.02
CA GLU A 46 -16.54 -8.78 6.87
C GLU A 46 -15.60 -9.81 6.25
N VAL A 47 -14.80 -10.47 7.07
CA VAL A 47 -13.86 -11.51 6.64
C VAL A 47 -13.78 -12.60 7.70
N ASP A 48 -13.80 -13.87 7.30
CA ASP A 48 -13.35 -14.96 8.18
C ASP A 48 -11.82 -14.90 8.25
N VAL A 49 -11.31 -14.28 9.32
CA VAL A 49 -9.87 -14.02 9.49
C VAL A 49 -9.06 -15.31 9.44
N ASN A 50 -9.56 -16.42 9.99
CA ASN A 50 -8.82 -17.68 10.03
C ASN A 50 -8.71 -18.28 8.62
N LEU A 51 -9.83 -18.29 7.88
CA LEU A 51 -9.84 -18.79 6.51
C LEU A 51 -8.96 -17.92 5.59
N TYR A 52 -9.08 -16.59 5.71
CA TYR A 52 -8.31 -15.67 4.88
C TYR A 52 -6.82 -15.68 5.20
N THR A 53 -6.44 -15.82 6.47
CA THR A 53 -5.02 -15.95 6.84
C THR A 53 -4.40 -17.15 6.13
N LYS A 54 -5.09 -18.31 6.13
CA LYS A 54 -4.62 -19.50 5.42
C LYS A 54 -4.51 -19.28 3.90
N LYS A 55 -5.53 -18.67 3.28
CA LYS A 55 -5.48 -18.33 1.84
C LYS A 55 -4.31 -17.40 1.51
N LEU A 56 -4.05 -16.42 2.36
CA LEU A 56 -2.96 -15.46 2.18
C LEU A 56 -1.60 -16.14 2.30
N GLU A 57 -1.43 -17.05 3.27
CA GLU A 57 -0.22 -17.87 3.40
C GLU A 57 0.03 -18.71 2.13
N GLU A 58 -1.00 -19.39 1.62
CA GLU A 58 -0.93 -20.17 0.37
C GLU A 58 -0.57 -19.30 -0.84
N PHE A 59 -1.14 -18.09 -0.93
CA PHE A 59 -0.87 -17.13 -2.00
C PHE A 59 0.58 -16.62 -1.96
N VAL A 60 1.06 -16.19 -0.79
CA VAL A 60 2.43 -15.66 -0.65
C VAL A 60 3.47 -16.76 -0.84
N ALA A 61 3.19 -18.01 -0.46
CA ALA A 61 4.12 -19.13 -0.59
C ALA A 61 4.50 -19.44 -2.05
N VAL A 62 3.63 -19.13 -3.02
CA VAL A 62 3.89 -19.38 -4.45
C VAL A 62 4.36 -18.13 -5.21
N GLN A 63 4.39 -16.98 -4.54
CA GLN A 63 4.78 -15.70 -5.13
C GLN A 63 6.30 -15.50 -5.01
N GLU A 64 7.08 -16.35 -5.70
CA GLU A 64 8.51 -16.16 -5.83
C GLU A 64 8.82 -14.99 -6.80
N ASN A 65 9.62 -14.02 -6.35
CA ASN A 65 10.12 -12.88 -7.15
C ASN A 65 9.03 -11.90 -7.61
N MET A 66 8.37 -11.25 -6.65
CA MET A 66 7.52 -10.08 -6.94
C MET A 66 8.34 -9.03 -7.73
N ALA A 67 7.81 -8.62 -8.89
CA ALA A 67 8.47 -7.60 -9.70
C ALA A 67 8.54 -6.27 -8.93
N ALA A 68 9.60 -5.50 -9.19
CA ALA A 68 9.75 -4.17 -8.61
C ALA A 68 8.59 -3.26 -9.04
N ILE A 69 7.88 -2.70 -8.07
CA ILE A 69 6.84 -1.70 -8.32
C ILE A 69 7.51 -0.33 -8.31
N ASN A 70 7.33 0.42 -9.40
CA ASN A 70 7.86 1.77 -9.54
C ASN A 70 6.77 2.81 -9.26
N PHE A 71 7.14 3.90 -8.58
CA PHE A 71 6.26 5.03 -8.27
C PHE A 71 6.80 6.31 -8.94
N PRO A 72 6.58 6.49 -10.26
CA PRO A 72 7.18 7.60 -11.01
C PRO A 72 6.47 8.94 -10.79
N SER A 73 5.31 8.95 -10.14
CA SER A 73 4.46 10.15 -10.05
C SER A 73 3.71 10.24 -8.73
N VAL A 74 3.22 11.45 -8.44
CA VAL A 74 2.37 11.77 -7.29
C VAL A 74 0.97 12.04 -7.81
N GLY A 75 -0.04 11.45 -7.17
CA GLY A 75 -1.45 11.70 -7.40
C GLY A 75 -2.09 12.47 -6.25
N VAL A 76 -3.22 13.11 -6.55
CA VAL A 76 -4.04 13.83 -5.56
C VAL A 76 -5.51 13.47 -5.77
N PHE A 77 -6.22 13.22 -4.67
CA PHE A 77 -7.68 13.20 -4.65
C PHE A 77 -8.19 14.59 -4.24
N PRO A 78 -8.69 15.41 -5.18
CA PRO A 78 -8.97 16.83 -4.91
C PRO A 78 -10.11 17.05 -3.89
N THR A 79 -11.01 16.07 -3.76
CA THR A 79 -12.20 16.16 -2.92
C THR A 79 -11.91 16.00 -1.43
N ASN A 80 -10.90 15.21 -1.07
CA ASN A 80 -10.52 14.96 0.33
C ASN A 80 -9.08 15.43 0.66
N GLY A 81 -8.34 15.93 -0.34
CA GLY A 81 -6.98 16.46 -0.16
C GLY A 81 -5.91 15.39 0.03
N THR A 82 -6.21 14.11 -0.22
CA THR A 82 -5.21 13.04 -0.10
C THR A 82 -4.16 13.13 -1.20
N ILE A 83 -2.89 13.03 -0.81
CA ILE A 83 -1.74 12.91 -1.71
C ILE A 83 -1.24 11.46 -1.63
N PHE A 84 -0.93 10.84 -2.77
CA PHE A 84 -0.44 9.46 -2.81
C PHE A 84 0.63 9.27 -3.88
N LEU A 85 1.49 8.26 -3.68
CA LEU A 85 2.43 7.82 -4.71
C LEU A 85 1.67 6.94 -5.72
N ALA A 86 1.65 7.33 -6.98
CA ALA A 86 0.98 6.59 -8.04
C ALA A 86 1.95 5.56 -8.65
N PRO A 87 1.66 4.26 -8.56
CA PRO A 87 2.51 3.23 -9.15
C PRO A 87 2.33 3.17 -10.68
N THR A 88 3.33 2.68 -11.38
CA THR A 88 3.15 2.18 -12.75
C THR A 88 2.30 0.91 -12.70
N ILE A 89 1.17 0.89 -13.42
CA ILE A 89 0.33 -0.30 -13.52
C ILE A 89 1.02 -1.31 -14.44
N THR A 90 1.39 -2.46 -13.88
CA THR A 90 1.94 -3.61 -14.61
C THR A 90 1.07 -4.84 -14.39
N ASP A 91 1.22 -5.86 -15.24
CA ASP A 91 0.48 -7.12 -15.10
C ASP A 91 0.83 -7.83 -13.77
N GLU A 92 2.07 -7.71 -13.30
CA GLU A 92 2.50 -8.22 -12.00
C GLU A 92 1.82 -7.50 -10.84
N LEU A 93 1.68 -6.17 -10.94
CA LEU A 93 0.94 -5.40 -9.95
C LEU A 93 -0.54 -5.82 -9.93
N LEU A 94 -1.16 -5.97 -11.09
CA LEU A 94 -2.56 -6.39 -11.21
C LEU A 94 -2.81 -7.79 -10.62
N LYS A 95 -1.87 -8.73 -10.75
CA LYS A 95 -1.97 -10.06 -10.12
C LYS A 95 -2.09 -9.99 -8.60
N LEU A 96 -1.52 -8.98 -7.95
CA LEU A 96 -1.64 -8.77 -6.50
C LEU A 96 -3.02 -8.28 -6.08
N PHE A 97 -3.72 -7.56 -6.96
CA PHE A 97 -5.09 -7.10 -6.70
C PHE A 97 -6.13 -8.21 -6.95
N MET A 98 -5.77 -9.29 -7.63
CA MET A 98 -6.68 -10.42 -7.93
C MET A 98 -6.76 -11.47 -6.81
N ILE A 99 -6.42 -11.12 -5.57
CA ILE A 99 -6.58 -12.02 -4.41
C ILE A 99 -8.08 -12.15 -4.09
N ILE A 100 -8.66 -13.35 -4.30
CA ILE A 100 -10.08 -13.69 -4.03
C ILE A 100 -10.20 -14.70 -2.89
#